data_AF-A0A1Z4C036-F1
#
_entry.id   AF-A0A1Z4C036-F1
#
_cell.length_a   1.000
_cell.length_b   1.000
_cell.length_c   1.000
_cell.angle_alpha   90.00
_cell.angle_beta   90.00
_cell.angle_gamma   90.00
#
_symmetry.space_group_name_H-M   'P 1'
#
loop_
_entity.id
_entity.type
_entity.pdbx_description
1 polymer ?
#
loop_
_entity_poly.entity_id
_entity_poly.type
_entity_poly.pdbx_seq_one_letter_code
_entity_poly.pdbx_strand_id
1 'polypeptide(L)'
;MADMFAKIHNEPDLYGIICHSGCEENNALVEFADDLKCAGELDEERVLILKPDAFYSSKRMHNPPPAPDCLVLVKCAAAGHYALYLIELKDVNSTTSLKYKEIVRKFETMIELFFGQFAAIFAGYTYTAIKFYLVSTYPKGGEGLSEAEYRKKILGCHLDTYASAKPLVLFGKAVLIEPKPSPLTLSAC
;
A
#
# COMPACT_ATOMS: atom_id res chain seq x y z
N MET A 1 10.40 12.49 -20.43
CA MET A 1 9.12 12.03 -19.85
C MET A 1 8.86 12.88 -18.61
N ALA A 2 7.67 13.46 -18.44
CA ALA A 2 7.36 14.20 -17.22
C ALA A 2 7.44 13.27 -16.00
N ASP A 3 7.92 13.77 -14.87
CA ASP A 3 7.98 13.03 -13.59
C ASP A 3 6.58 12.54 -13.16
N MET A 4 6.49 11.32 -12.60
CA MET A 4 5.20 10.74 -12.21
C MET A 4 4.50 11.59 -11.14
N PHE A 5 5.22 12.12 -10.16
CA PHE A 5 4.61 12.92 -9.09
C PHE A 5 4.05 14.22 -9.66
N ALA A 6 4.77 14.88 -10.58
CA ALA A 6 4.25 16.04 -11.28
C ALA A 6 2.95 15.74 -12.04
N LYS A 7 2.82 14.56 -12.68
CA LYS A 7 1.56 14.16 -13.31
C LYS A 7 0.44 13.95 -12.28
N ILE A 8 0.74 13.33 -11.15
CA ILE A 8 -0.22 13.10 -10.06
C ILE A 8 -0.74 14.44 -9.50
N HIS A 9 0.14 15.41 -9.23
CA HIS A 9 -0.26 16.73 -8.73
C HIS A 9 -1.12 17.53 -9.72
N ASN A 10 -0.94 17.29 -11.02
CA ASN A 10 -1.71 17.97 -12.06
C ASN A 10 -3.03 17.27 -12.40
N GLU A 11 -3.30 16.09 -11.84
CA GLU A 11 -4.55 15.36 -12.05
C GLU A 11 -5.51 15.62 -10.88
N PRO A 12 -6.62 16.36 -11.07
CA PRO A 12 -7.48 16.81 -9.97
C PRO A 12 -8.02 15.68 -9.09
N ASP A 13 -8.39 14.55 -9.70
CA ASP A 13 -8.91 13.37 -9.01
C ASP A 13 -7.86 12.72 -8.09
N LEU A 14 -6.58 12.76 -8.49
CA LEU A 14 -5.49 12.21 -7.68
C LEU A 14 -4.96 13.22 -6.66
N TYR A 15 -4.89 14.50 -7.03
CA TYR A 15 -4.50 15.57 -6.12
C TYR A 15 -5.39 15.61 -4.87
N GLY A 16 -6.70 15.43 -5.05
CA GLY A 16 -7.67 15.44 -3.95
C GLY A 16 -7.54 14.29 -2.94
N ILE A 17 -6.72 13.27 -3.24
CA ILE A 17 -6.51 12.10 -2.37
C ILE A 17 -5.06 11.95 -1.91
N ILE A 18 -4.20 12.94 -2.16
CA ILE A 18 -2.85 12.98 -1.60
C ILE A 18 -2.96 13.10 -0.08
N CYS A 19 -2.20 12.28 0.63
CA CYS A 19 -2.17 12.26 2.09
C CYS A 19 -0.79 12.65 2.62
N HIS A 20 -0.74 13.73 3.38
CA HIS A 20 0.49 14.26 3.98
C HIS A 20 0.76 13.69 5.39
N SER A 21 -0.26 13.14 6.05
CA SER A 21 -0.16 12.66 7.44
C SER A 21 0.34 11.22 7.56
N GLY A 22 0.61 10.52 6.45
CA GLY A 22 1.05 9.13 6.44
C GLY A 22 -0.05 8.12 6.13
N CYS A 23 0.28 6.84 6.30
CA CYS A 23 -0.62 5.72 6.06
C CYS A 23 -1.00 5.07 7.39
N GLU A 24 -2.14 5.49 7.95
CA GLU A 24 -2.66 5.05 9.24
C GLU A 24 -4.19 4.88 9.20
N GLU A 25 -4.68 3.87 9.94
CA GLU A 25 -6.08 3.58 10.16
C GLU A 25 -6.23 2.95 11.56
N ASN A 26 -6.98 3.62 12.45
CA ASN A 26 -7.10 3.23 13.86
C ASN A 26 -5.72 3.08 14.53
N ASN A 27 -5.38 1.89 15.04
CA ASN A 27 -4.07 1.60 15.64
C ASN A 27 -3.07 0.94 14.65
N ALA A 28 -3.48 0.68 13.40
CA ALA A 28 -2.60 0.12 12.38
C ALA A 28 -1.97 1.27 11.59
N LEU A 29 -0.64 1.28 11.51
CA LEU A 29 0.11 2.33 10.84
C LEU A 29 1.34 1.80 10.09
N VAL A 30 1.79 2.60 9.13
CA VAL A 30 3.04 2.46 8.39
C VAL A 30 3.93 3.64 8.69
N GLU A 31 5.18 3.32 9.03
CA GLU A 31 6.24 4.28 9.26
C GLU A 31 7.16 4.36 8.04
N PHE A 32 7.92 5.44 7.98
CA PHE A 32 8.93 5.67 6.96
C PHE A 32 10.29 5.73 7.64
N ALA A 33 11.29 5.05 7.07
CA ALA A 33 12.66 5.12 7.53
C ALA A 33 13.23 6.53 7.33
N ASP A 34 14.30 6.85 8.05
CA ASP A 34 14.86 8.20 8.09
C ASP A 34 15.46 8.64 6.75
N ASP A 35 15.80 7.70 5.86
CA ASP A 35 16.24 7.98 4.50
C ASP A 35 15.11 8.49 3.58
N LEU A 36 13.87 8.40 4.01
CA LEU A 36 12.68 8.97 3.37
C LEU A 36 12.16 10.22 4.07
N LYS A 37 12.92 10.77 5.02
CA LYS A 37 12.57 11.98 5.76
C LYS A 37 13.55 13.11 5.49
N CYS A 38 13.04 14.33 5.54
CA CYS A 38 13.81 15.57 5.54
C CYS A 38 13.46 16.37 6.80
N ALA A 39 14.45 16.72 7.62
CA ALA A 39 14.25 17.42 8.90
C ALA A 39 13.25 16.76 9.88
N GLY A 40 13.11 15.42 9.81
CA GLY A 40 12.20 14.65 10.66
C GLY A 40 10.79 14.47 10.12
N GLU A 41 10.45 15.12 9.01
CA GLU A 41 9.18 14.99 8.30
C GLU A 41 9.33 14.16 7.02
N LEU A 42 8.23 13.62 6.50
CA LEU A 42 8.26 12.85 5.27
C LEU A 42 8.73 13.73 4.10
N ASP A 43 9.71 13.25 3.33
CA ASP A 43 10.19 13.96 2.15
C ASP A 43 9.19 13.77 1.00
N GLU A 44 8.29 14.74 0.81
CA GLU A 44 7.26 14.73 -0.23
C GLU A 44 7.82 14.79 -1.66
N GLU A 45 9.08 15.20 -1.84
CA GLU A 45 9.71 15.12 -3.15
C GLU A 45 10.05 13.69 -3.53
N ARG A 46 10.27 12.83 -2.51
CA ARG A 46 10.67 11.42 -2.65
C ARG A 46 9.53 10.44 -2.38
N VAL A 47 8.57 10.78 -1.55
CA VAL A 47 7.46 9.90 -1.17
C VAL A 47 6.13 10.58 -1.47
N LEU A 48 5.23 9.87 -2.13
CA LEU A 48 3.87 10.32 -2.36
C LEU A 48 2.92 9.24 -1.89
N ILE A 49 1.98 9.62 -1.02
CA ILE A 49 0.95 8.73 -0.48
C ILE A 49 -0.39 9.17 -1.03
N LEU A 50 -1.13 8.24 -1.64
CA LEU A 50 -2.51 8.41 -2.07
C LEU A 50 -3.41 7.54 -1.18
N LYS A 51 -4.65 7.99 -0.94
CA LYS A 51 -5.72 7.22 -0.27
C LYS A 51 -6.82 6.83 -1.26
N PRO A 52 -6.71 5.66 -1.94
CA PRO A 52 -7.66 5.26 -2.97
C PRO A 52 -9.06 4.95 -2.44
N ASP A 53 -9.19 4.56 -1.18
CA ASP A 53 -10.47 4.41 -0.49
C ASP A 53 -11.24 5.75 -0.39
N ALA A 54 -10.53 6.86 -0.14
CA ALA A 54 -11.06 8.21 -0.16
C ALA A 54 -11.54 8.61 -1.57
N PHE A 55 -10.84 8.16 -2.61
CA PHE A 55 -11.26 8.39 -4.00
C PHE A 55 -12.62 7.75 -4.29
N TYR A 56 -12.81 6.48 -3.95
CA TYR A 56 -14.08 5.81 -4.25
C TYR A 56 -15.22 6.26 -3.34
N SER A 57 -14.94 6.59 -2.07
CA SER A 57 -15.95 7.11 -1.14
C SER A 57 -16.42 8.53 -1.48
N SER A 58 -15.55 9.39 -2.03
CA SER A 58 -15.89 10.77 -2.37
C SER A 58 -16.82 10.91 -3.59
N LYS A 59 -16.84 9.93 -4.51
CA LYS A 59 -17.59 10.00 -5.77
C LYS A 59 -19.11 9.83 -5.67
N ARG A 60 -19.71 9.89 -4.47
CA ARG A 60 -21.16 9.68 -4.22
C ARG A 60 -21.71 8.43 -4.92
N MET A 61 -20.91 7.38 -5.01
CA MET A 61 -21.31 6.11 -5.60
C MET A 61 -22.25 5.38 -4.64
N HIS A 62 -23.34 4.78 -5.15
CA HIS A 62 -24.29 4.04 -4.33
C HIS A 62 -23.65 2.81 -3.66
N ASN A 63 -22.63 2.21 -4.29
CA ASN A 63 -21.81 1.13 -3.76
C ASN A 63 -20.37 1.33 -4.27
N PRO A 64 -19.53 2.09 -3.55
CA PRO A 64 -18.17 2.36 -3.98
C PRO A 64 -17.35 1.06 -4.04
N PRO A 65 -16.52 0.85 -5.09
CA PRO A 65 -15.58 -0.25 -5.13
C PRO A 65 -14.65 -0.23 -3.90
N PRO A 66 -14.37 -1.39 -3.29
CA PRO A 66 -13.48 -1.45 -2.14
C PRO A 66 -12.04 -1.26 -2.60
N ALA A 67 -11.23 -0.49 -1.87
CA ALA A 67 -9.82 -0.27 -2.19
C ALA A 67 -8.93 -0.40 -0.94
N PRO A 68 -7.63 -0.66 -1.11
CA PRO A 68 -6.65 -0.56 -0.04
C PRO A 68 -6.58 0.87 0.50
N ASP A 69 -6.25 1.00 1.77
CA ASP A 69 -6.23 2.28 2.48
C ASP A 69 -5.16 3.22 1.93
N CYS A 70 -4.03 2.67 1.43
CA CYS A 70 -2.95 3.49 0.89
C CYS A 70 -2.31 2.92 -0.38
N LEU A 71 -1.95 3.83 -1.28
CA LEU A 71 -0.98 3.63 -2.34
C LEU A 71 0.23 4.54 -2.04
N VAL A 72 1.38 3.94 -1.73
CA VAL A 72 2.63 4.65 -1.48
C VAL A 72 3.55 4.49 -2.67
N LEU A 73 4.08 5.60 -3.16
CA LEU A 73 5.08 5.67 -4.22
C LEU A 73 6.36 6.29 -3.65
N VAL A 74 7.49 5.64 -3.91
CA VAL A 74 8.81 6.12 -3.50
C VAL A 74 9.67 6.31 -4.74
N LYS A 75 10.21 7.51 -4.95
CA LYS A 75 11.24 7.75 -5.98
C LYS A 75 12.54 7.08 -5.56
N CYS A 76 13.06 6.23 -6.43
CA CYS A 76 14.38 5.63 -6.24
C CYS A 76 15.47 6.57 -6.73
N ALA A 77 16.73 6.27 -6.39
CA ALA A 77 17.88 7.07 -6.82
C ALA A 77 18.00 7.22 -8.36
N ALA A 78 17.58 6.21 -9.12
CA ALA A 78 17.61 6.26 -10.58
C ALA A 78 16.40 7.03 -11.15
N ALA A 79 16.65 7.95 -12.09
CA ALA A 79 15.59 8.74 -12.72
C ALA A 79 14.55 7.84 -13.41
N GLY A 80 13.27 8.07 -13.12
CA GLY A 80 12.16 7.28 -13.68
C GLY A 80 11.95 5.92 -13.02
N HIS A 81 12.66 5.63 -11.93
CA HIS A 81 12.51 4.42 -11.14
C HIS A 81 11.74 4.70 -9.85
N TYR A 82 10.78 3.83 -9.53
CA TYR A 82 9.93 3.97 -8.36
C TYR A 82 9.74 2.64 -7.64
N ALA A 83 9.52 2.67 -6.33
CA ALA A 83 8.89 1.57 -5.60
C ALA A 83 7.42 1.89 -5.38
N LEU A 84 6.56 0.87 -5.53
CA LEU A 84 5.12 0.97 -5.36
C LEU A 84 4.66 0.01 -4.28
N TYR A 85 3.91 0.53 -3.30
CA TYR A 85 3.31 -0.24 -2.23
C TYR A 85 1.80 -0.01 -2.21
N LEU A 86 1.02 -1.09 -2.34
CA LEU A 86 -0.39 -1.07 -1.96
C LEU A 86 -0.52 -1.62 -0.56
N ILE A 87 -1.22 -0.91 0.31
CA ILE A 87 -1.26 -1.22 1.73
C ILE A 87 -2.71 -1.22 2.19
N GLU A 88 -3.12 -2.36 2.76
CA GLU A 88 -4.35 -2.51 3.52
C GLU A 88 -3.99 -2.59 5.00
N LEU A 89 -4.64 -1.75 5.82
CA LEU A 89 -4.48 -1.66 7.26
C LEU A 89 -5.61 -2.42 7.94
N LYS A 90 -5.28 -3.20 8.98
CA LYS A 90 -6.27 -3.93 9.79
C LYS A 90 -5.93 -3.87 11.27
N ASP A 91 -6.70 -3.07 12.00
CA ASP A 91 -6.68 -3.13 13.46
C ASP A 91 -7.56 -4.30 13.95
N VAL A 92 -6.90 -5.41 14.30
CA VAL A 92 -7.59 -6.64 14.70
C VAL A 92 -6.90 -7.32 15.88
N ASN A 93 -7.68 -7.78 16.84
CA ASN A 93 -7.20 -8.57 17.98
C ASN A 93 -7.12 -10.09 17.66
N SER A 94 -7.65 -10.52 16.52
CA SER A 94 -7.69 -11.91 16.05
C SER A 94 -7.78 -11.94 14.53
N THR A 95 -7.24 -12.97 13.89
CA THR A 95 -7.30 -13.13 12.43
C THR A 95 -8.64 -13.67 11.93
N THR A 96 -9.52 -14.12 12.83
CA THR A 96 -10.79 -14.78 12.44
C THR A 96 -11.77 -13.85 11.72
N SER A 97 -11.70 -12.54 11.99
CA SER A 97 -12.51 -11.50 11.33
C SER A 97 -11.97 -11.10 9.95
N LEU A 98 -10.76 -11.52 9.59
CA LEU A 98 -10.17 -11.19 8.30
C LEU A 98 -10.84 -12.01 7.20
N LYS A 99 -11.56 -11.32 6.34
CA LYS A 99 -12.26 -11.93 5.21
C LYS A 99 -11.39 -11.91 3.97
N TYR A 100 -10.70 -13.03 3.74
CA TYR A 100 -9.76 -13.22 2.62
C TYR A 100 -10.27 -12.65 1.29
N LYS A 101 -11.47 -13.04 0.85
CA LYS A 101 -12.02 -12.61 -0.43
C LYS A 101 -12.24 -11.09 -0.52
N GLU A 102 -12.66 -10.46 0.59
CA GLU A 102 -12.90 -9.01 0.62
C GLU A 102 -11.57 -8.24 0.53
N ILE A 103 -10.54 -8.70 1.24
CA ILE A 103 -9.20 -8.09 1.19
C ILE A 103 -8.57 -8.27 -0.18
N VAL A 104 -8.58 -9.47 -0.76
CA VAL A 104 -8.05 -9.70 -2.13
C VAL A 104 -8.77 -8.81 -3.14
N ARG A 105 -10.10 -8.66 -3.02
CA ARG A 105 -10.89 -7.82 -3.93
C ARG A 105 -10.49 -6.35 -3.90
N LYS A 106 -10.01 -5.83 -2.77
CA LYS A 106 -9.46 -4.46 -2.69
C LYS A 106 -8.25 -4.29 -3.61
N PHE A 107 -7.29 -5.20 -3.56
CA PHE A 107 -6.11 -5.16 -4.42
C PHE A 107 -6.46 -5.36 -5.90
N GLU A 108 -7.37 -6.29 -6.21
CA GLU A 108 -7.88 -6.46 -7.58
C GLU A 108 -8.54 -5.18 -8.10
N THR A 109 -9.33 -4.50 -7.28
CA THR A 109 -9.98 -3.23 -7.64
C THR A 109 -8.95 -2.17 -8.01
N MET A 110 -7.82 -2.08 -7.29
CA MET A 110 -6.73 -1.17 -7.65
C MET A 110 -6.14 -1.50 -9.02
N ILE A 111 -5.90 -2.78 -9.30
CA ILE A 111 -5.31 -3.24 -10.57
C ILE A 111 -6.27 -2.99 -11.74
N GLU A 112 -7.53 -3.40 -11.59
CA GLU A 112 -8.53 -3.40 -12.66
C GLU A 112 -9.07 -1.99 -12.94
N LEU A 113 -9.35 -1.22 -11.90
CA LEU A 113 -10.06 0.06 -12.03
C LEU A 113 -9.13 1.24 -11.85
N PHE A 114 -8.40 1.33 -10.75
CA PHE A 114 -7.62 2.53 -10.43
C PHE A 114 -6.43 2.72 -11.40
N PHE A 115 -5.55 1.72 -11.53
CA PHE A 115 -4.43 1.79 -12.46
C PHE A 115 -4.87 1.76 -13.93
N GLY A 116 -6.02 1.17 -14.23
CA GLY A 116 -6.64 1.23 -15.56
C GLY A 116 -7.09 2.65 -15.91
N GLN A 117 -7.80 3.32 -15.01
CA GLN A 117 -8.26 4.70 -15.20
C GLN A 117 -7.08 5.68 -15.34
N PHE A 118 -6.04 5.51 -14.52
CA PHE A 118 -4.88 6.42 -14.49
C PHE A 118 -3.66 5.85 -15.24
N ALA A 119 -3.87 4.98 -16.23
CA ALA A 119 -2.79 4.31 -16.95
C ALA A 119 -1.78 5.28 -17.56
N ALA A 120 -2.19 6.44 -18.07
CA ALA A 120 -1.29 7.46 -18.62
C ALA A 120 -0.32 8.08 -17.59
N ILE A 121 -0.66 7.97 -16.31
CA ILE A 121 0.14 8.46 -15.18
C ILE A 121 1.07 7.37 -14.66
N PHE A 122 0.59 6.13 -14.53
CA PHE A 122 1.36 5.05 -13.90
C PHE A 122 2.12 4.15 -14.89
N ALA A 123 1.75 4.13 -16.17
CA ALA A 123 2.45 3.34 -17.18
C ALA A 123 3.71 4.05 -17.70
N GLY A 124 4.68 3.26 -18.16
CA GLY A 124 5.90 3.77 -18.79
C GLY A 124 7.07 4.07 -17.83
N TYR A 125 6.91 3.77 -16.53
CA TYR A 125 7.97 3.87 -15.54
C TYR A 125 8.52 2.51 -15.14
N THR A 126 9.73 2.49 -14.60
CA THR A 126 10.34 1.27 -14.07
C THR A 126 10.05 1.15 -12.59
N TYR A 127 9.29 0.12 -12.21
CA TYR A 127 9.08 -0.17 -10.80
C TYR A 127 10.19 -1.08 -10.27
N THR A 128 11.07 -0.60 -9.39
CA THR A 128 12.13 -1.42 -8.76
C THR A 128 11.52 -2.45 -7.82
N ALA A 129 10.48 -2.06 -7.09
CA ALA A 129 9.66 -2.91 -6.25
C ALA A 129 8.17 -2.66 -6.49
N ILE A 130 7.38 -3.73 -6.49
CA ILE A 130 5.92 -3.68 -6.38
C ILE A 130 5.55 -4.62 -5.23
N LYS A 131 4.93 -4.09 -4.18
CA LYS A 131 4.65 -4.82 -2.94
C LYS A 131 3.22 -4.59 -2.49
N PHE A 132 2.52 -5.66 -2.15
CA PHE A 132 1.17 -5.60 -1.58
C PHE A 132 1.25 -6.06 -0.13
N TYR A 133 0.87 -5.19 0.80
CA TYR A 133 0.94 -5.46 2.23
C TYR A 133 -0.42 -5.46 2.87
N LEU A 134 -0.67 -6.49 3.68
CA LEU A 134 -1.72 -6.51 4.68
C LEU A 134 -1.07 -6.27 6.03
N VAL A 135 -1.13 -5.03 6.51
CA VAL A 135 -0.51 -4.61 7.77
C VAL A 135 -1.54 -4.72 8.87
N SER A 136 -1.23 -5.48 9.93
CA SER A 136 -2.18 -5.68 11.03
C SER A 136 -1.57 -5.53 12.41
N THR A 137 -2.39 -5.09 13.37
CA THR A 137 -2.02 -5.03 14.80
C THR A 137 -1.97 -6.42 15.46
N TYR A 138 -2.37 -7.47 14.74
CA TYR A 138 -2.18 -8.87 15.16
C TYR A 138 -0.80 -9.40 14.74
N PRO A 139 -0.13 -10.19 15.60
CA PRO A 139 -0.48 -10.45 16.99
C PRO A 139 -0.22 -9.21 17.84
N LYS A 140 -1.06 -8.98 18.86
CA LYS A 140 -0.86 -7.85 19.78
C LYS A 140 0.54 -7.90 20.40
N GLY A 141 1.26 -6.78 20.40
CA GLY A 141 2.65 -6.72 20.82
C GLY A 141 3.63 -7.36 19.82
N GLY A 142 3.25 -7.43 18.55
CA GLY A 142 4.10 -7.86 17.45
C GLY A 142 5.08 -6.80 16.95
N GLU A 143 5.08 -5.63 17.57
CA GLU A 143 6.00 -4.52 17.29
C GLU A 143 7.45 -4.98 17.47
N GLY A 144 8.30 -4.68 16.47
CA GLY A 144 9.72 -5.04 16.51
C GLY A 144 10.04 -6.51 16.27
N LEU A 145 9.05 -7.38 15.98
CA LEU A 145 9.33 -8.75 15.57
C LEU A 145 10.08 -8.77 14.23
N SER A 146 11.09 -9.62 14.13
CA SER A 146 11.67 -9.96 12.83
C SER A 146 10.64 -10.65 11.94
N GLU A 147 10.85 -10.60 10.63
CA GLU A 147 9.95 -11.26 9.67
C GLU A 147 9.80 -12.76 9.97
N ALA A 148 10.89 -13.44 10.35
CA ALA A 148 10.85 -14.86 10.70
C ALA A 148 9.99 -15.14 11.95
N GLU A 149 10.11 -14.30 12.98
CA GLU A 149 9.32 -14.44 14.21
C GLU A 149 7.84 -14.16 13.95
N TYR A 150 7.54 -13.12 13.17
CA TYR A 150 6.18 -12.79 12.78
C TYR A 150 5.55 -13.94 11.99
N ARG A 151 6.25 -14.48 10.99
CA ARG A 151 5.80 -15.65 10.19
C ARG A 151 5.48 -16.84 11.08
N LYS A 152 6.33 -17.14 12.06
CA LYS A 152 6.09 -18.23 13.01
C LYS A 152 4.83 -18.01 13.85
N LYS A 153 4.53 -16.75 14.24
CA LYS A 153 3.34 -16.42 15.04
C LYS A 153 2.04 -16.48 14.24
N ILE A 154 2.07 -16.14 12.95
CA ILE A 154 0.87 -16.18 12.10
C ILE A 154 0.63 -17.55 11.46
N LEU A 155 1.59 -18.48 11.54
CA LEU A 155 1.49 -19.82 10.97
C LEU A 155 0.18 -20.51 11.40
N GLY A 156 -0.58 -21.02 10.43
CA GLY A 156 -1.88 -21.67 10.68
C GLY A 156 -3.04 -20.72 11.02
N CYS A 157 -2.80 -19.40 11.11
CA CYS A 157 -3.86 -18.40 11.25
C CYS A 157 -4.42 -17.99 9.87
N HIS A 158 -5.54 -17.27 9.83
CA HIS A 158 -6.07 -16.77 8.54
C HIS A 158 -5.10 -15.83 7.82
N LEU A 159 -4.21 -15.13 8.54
CA LEU A 159 -3.15 -14.33 7.91
C LEU A 159 -2.17 -15.17 7.08
N ASP A 160 -1.89 -16.42 7.49
CA ASP A 160 -0.99 -17.31 6.77
C ASP A 160 -1.51 -17.65 5.36
N THR A 161 -2.83 -17.65 5.19
CA THR A 161 -3.47 -17.97 3.90
C THR A 161 -3.06 -17.03 2.78
N TYR A 162 -2.72 -15.77 3.09
CA TYR A 162 -2.26 -14.81 2.08
C TYR A 162 -0.86 -15.13 1.55
N ALA A 163 -0.02 -15.80 2.35
CA ALA A 163 1.31 -16.24 1.90
C ALA A 163 1.22 -17.31 0.80
N SER A 164 0.13 -18.08 0.77
CA SER A 164 -0.17 -19.11 -0.23
C SER A 164 -1.21 -18.67 -1.26
N ALA A 165 -1.62 -17.39 -1.24
CA ALA A 165 -2.60 -16.86 -2.17
C ALA A 165 -2.09 -16.94 -3.61
N LYS A 166 -3.02 -16.99 -4.57
CA LYS A 166 -2.65 -16.80 -5.97
C LYS A 166 -2.05 -15.39 -6.14
N PRO A 167 -0.86 -15.25 -6.75
CA PRO A 167 -0.30 -13.94 -7.04
C PRO A 167 -1.24 -13.12 -7.93
N LEU A 168 -1.36 -11.84 -7.62
CA LEU A 168 -1.97 -10.85 -8.48
C LEU A 168 -0.93 -10.32 -9.48
N VAL A 169 -1.37 -9.78 -10.61
CA VAL A 169 -0.46 -9.27 -11.65
C VAL A 169 -0.65 -7.77 -11.82
N LEU A 170 0.42 -7.00 -11.59
CA LEU A 170 0.44 -5.55 -11.82
C LEU A 170 1.69 -5.20 -12.63
N PHE A 171 1.50 -4.45 -13.73
CA PHE A 171 2.57 -4.07 -14.67
C PHE A 171 3.47 -5.25 -15.10
N GLY A 172 2.85 -6.41 -15.34
CA GLY A 172 3.54 -7.64 -15.76
C GLY A 172 4.29 -8.37 -14.65
N LYS A 173 4.26 -7.89 -13.40
CA LYS A 173 4.88 -8.54 -12.24
C LYS A 173 3.85 -9.30 -11.42
N ALA A 174 4.15 -10.56 -11.08
CA ALA A 174 3.38 -11.34 -10.13
C ALA A 174 3.73 -10.91 -8.69
N VAL A 175 2.72 -10.55 -7.91
CA VAL A 175 2.87 -9.99 -6.55
C VAL A 175 1.92 -10.72 -5.60
N LEU A 176 2.46 -11.17 -4.48
CA LEU A 176 1.68 -11.74 -3.38
C LEU A 176 1.26 -10.64 -2.40
N ILE A 177 0.10 -10.82 -1.77
CA ILE A 177 -0.27 -10.02 -0.60
C ILE A 177 0.51 -10.59 0.58
N GLU A 178 1.46 -9.82 1.11
CA GLU A 178 2.28 -10.23 2.23
C GLU A 178 1.70 -9.66 3.54
N PRO A 179 1.32 -10.52 4.51
CA PRO A 179 1.04 -10.07 5.86
C PRO A 179 2.27 -9.45 6.50
N LYS A 180 2.11 -8.30 7.16
CA LYS A 180 3.16 -7.64 7.95
C LYS A 180 2.60 -7.16 9.31
N PRO A 181 3.41 -7.14 10.38
CA PRO A 181 2.99 -6.55 11.63
C PRO A 181 2.90 -5.03 11.50
N SER A 182 2.05 -4.42 12.31
CA SER A 182 2.08 -2.97 12.56
C SER A 182 2.93 -2.67 13.81
N PRO A 183 3.73 -1.59 13.82
CA PRO A 183 4.03 -0.72 12.67
C PRO A 183 4.88 -1.44 11.61
N LEU A 184 4.67 -1.09 10.34
CA LEU A 184 5.53 -1.51 9.24
C LEU A 184 6.38 -0.32 8.80
N THR A 185 7.70 -0.47 8.78
CA THR A 185 8.60 0.56 8.25
C THR A 185 8.89 0.34 6.77
N LEU A 186 8.65 1.36 5.94
CA LEU A 186 9.08 1.41 4.54
C LEU A 186 10.42 2.16 4.43
N SER A 187 11.33 1.64 3.62
CA SER A 187 12.64 2.25 3.34
C SER A 187 12.74 2.69 1.89
N ALA A 188 13.76 3.48 1.58
CA ALA A 188 14.03 3.84 0.20
C ALA A 188 14.40 2.62 -0.68
N CYS A 189 14.22 2.86 -1.98
CA CYS A 189 14.93 2.22 -3.07
C CYS A 189 15.91 3.25 -3.68
#